data_AF-A0A4P6X4C5-F1
#
_entry.id   AF-A0A4P6X4C5-F1
#
_cell.length_a   1.000
_cell.length_b   1.000
_cell.length_c   1.000
_cell.angle_alpha   90.00
_cell.angle_beta   90.00
_cell.angle_gamma   90.00
#
_symmetry.space_group_name_H-M   'P 1'
#
loop_
_entity.id
_entity.type
_entity.pdbx_description
1 polymer ?
#
loop_
_entity_poly.entity_id
_entity_poly.type
_entity_poly.pdbx_seq_one_letter_code
_entity_poly.pdbx_strand_id
1 'polypeptide(L)'
;MFERPHHQRIAHVLAALDGDVLRQHGCLFGGGTCIAMRHGEYRESVDIDFLVSDAAGYRELRQLLTGPAGLNAVMRPGAQPLTMLREVRADQYGLRTVVQMDGQAIKFEIVREARIALEAPGPDDVVCGIATLTRLDLATSKLLANSDRQADDGVFSRDVIDLAMMDLRLPLLRTALTKATQAYGPAVARDLTKAIDRLQERQGWLDRCMQAMAMTMPKAVLWQKIRTLRRVLKTR
;
A
#
# COMPACT_ATOMS: atom_id res chain seq x y z
N MET A 1 -6.39 -8.87 16.68
CA MET A 1 -5.14 -8.19 17.06
C MET A 1 -4.05 -8.72 16.14
N PHE A 2 -3.15 -7.87 15.65
CA PHE A 2 -2.07 -8.30 14.75
C PHE A 2 -1.02 -9.14 15.49
N GLU A 3 -0.43 -10.11 14.83
CA GLU A 3 0.55 -11.04 15.40
C GLU A 3 1.98 -10.48 15.33
N ARG A 4 2.32 -9.75 14.25
CA ARG A 4 3.69 -9.24 14.09
C ARG A 4 3.89 -8.02 14.99
N PRO A 5 4.97 -7.96 15.80
CA PRO A 5 5.24 -6.83 16.67
C PRO A 5 5.27 -5.49 15.94
N HIS A 6 5.82 -5.45 14.73
CA HIS A 6 5.86 -4.20 13.95
C HIS A 6 4.48 -3.77 13.44
N HIS A 7 3.61 -4.71 13.05
CA HIS A 7 2.25 -4.38 12.65
C HIS A 7 1.37 -3.97 13.84
N GLN A 8 1.64 -4.47 15.06
CA GLN A 8 1.00 -3.96 16.28
C GLN A 8 1.35 -2.48 16.51
N ARG A 9 2.63 -2.10 16.33
CA ARG A 9 3.05 -0.69 16.41
C ARG A 9 2.37 0.17 15.36
N ILE A 10 2.31 -0.30 14.11
CA ILE A 10 1.58 0.40 13.04
C ILE A 10 0.10 0.54 13.41
N ALA A 11 -0.52 -0.50 13.94
CA ALA A 11 -1.91 -0.45 14.39
C ALA A 11 -2.14 0.57 15.51
N HIS A 12 -1.20 0.71 16.45
CA HIS A 12 -1.25 1.75 17.47
C HIS A 12 -1.15 3.16 16.88
N VAL A 13 -0.23 3.37 15.92
CA VAL A 13 -0.14 4.65 15.21
C VAL A 13 -1.44 4.95 14.47
N LEU A 14 -1.98 4.00 13.70
CA LEU A 14 -3.22 4.17 12.95
C LEU A 14 -4.41 4.46 13.87
N ALA A 15 -4.53 3.75 14.99
CA ALA A 15 -5.64 3.93 15.93
C ALA A 15 -5.61 5.29 16.67
N ALA A 16 -4.47 5.98 16.68
CA ALA A 16 -4.33 7.32 17.25
C ALA A 16 -4.71 8.45 16.28
N LEU A 17 -4.78 8.16 14.97
CA LEU A 17 -5.17 9.12 13.95
C LEU A 17 -6.70 9.31 13.94
N ASP A 18 -7.12 10.50 13.52
CA ASP A 18 -8.52 10.82 13.27
C ASP A 18 -8.93 10.35 11.87
N GLY A 19 -9.62 9.20 11.83
CA GLY A 19 -10.06 8.58 10.59
C GLY A 19 -11.08 9.41 9.82
N ASP A 20 -11.88 10.24 10.50
CA ASP A 20 -12.91 11.06 9.87
C ASP A 20 -12.28 12.28 9.20
N VAL A 21 -11.32 12.95 9.86
CA VAL A 21 -10.54 14.04 9.27
C VAL A 21 -9.78 13.56 8.04
N LEU A 22 -9.11 12.40 8.13
CA LEU A 22 -8.40 11.83 6.98
C LEU A 22 -9.36 11.50 5.83
N ARG A 23 -10.52 10.91 6.12
CA ARG A 23 -11.55 10.61 5.12
C ARG A 23 -12.11 11.87 4.47
N GLN A 24 -12.33 12.94 5.22
CA GLN A 24 -12.83 14.22 4.71
C GLN A 24 -11.90 14.80 3.63
N HIS A 25 -10.59 14.61 3.75
CA HIS A 25 -9.61 15.04 2.76
C HIS A 25 -9.30 13.98 1.69
N GLY A 26 -10.06 12.88 1.62
CA GLY A 26 -9.82 11.78 0.69
C GLY A 26 -8.48 11.07 0.91
N CYS A 27 -7.95 11.09 2.13
CA CYS A 27 -6.69 10.47 2.52
C CYS A 27 -6.93 9.03 2.98
N LEU A 28 -6.53 8.08 2.13
CA LEU A 28 -6.88 6.68 2.29
C LEU A 28 -5.65 5.83 2.58
N PHE A 29 -5.71 5.02 3.63
CA PHE A 29 -4.62 4.10 3.97
C PHE A 29 -4.44 3.04 2.88
N GLY A 30 -3.21 2.83 2.44
CA GLY A 30 -2.91 2.00 1.28
C GLY A 30 -1.53 1.35 1.35
N GLY A 31 -0.95 1.14 0.18
CA GLY A 31 0.37 0.56 0.05
C GLY A 31 0.45 -0.90 0.50
N GLY A 32 1.69 -1.36 0.70
CA GLY A 32 1.96 -2.76 1.04
C GLY A 32 1.47 -3.16 2.43
N THR A 33 1.48 -2.21 3.36
CA THR A 33 1.12 -2.46 4.77
C THR A 33 -0.38 -2.62 4.94
N CYS A 34 -1.20 -1.81 4.26
CA CYS A 34 -2.64 -2.03 4.22
C CYS A 34 -2.98 -3.43 3.71
N ILE A 35 -2.32 -3.89 2.64
CA ILE A 35 -2.56 -5.23 2.09
C ILE A 35 -2.11 -6.31 3.08
N ALA A 36 -0.90 -6.21 3.64
CA ALA A 36 -0.41 -7.17 4.62
C ALA A 36 -1.35 -7.31 5.83
N MET A 37 -1.81 -6.18 6.39
CA MET A 37 -2.71 -6.16 7.54
C MET A 37 -4.12 -6.70 7.21
N ARG A 38 -4.64 -6.48 5.99
CA ARG A 38 -5.94 -7.02 5.57
C ARG A 38 -5.91 -8.51 5.19
N HIS A 39 -4.75 -9.03 4.82
CA HIS A 39 -4.62 -10.39 4.27
C HIS A 39 -3.79 -11.31 5.18
N GLY A 40 -3.99 -11.22 6.50
CA GLY A 40 -3.45 -12.18 7.47
C GLY A 40 -1.93 -12.11 7.67
N GLU A 41 -1.33 -10.94 7.46
CA GLU A 41 0.10 -10.69 7.75
C GLU A 41 1.06 -11.68 7.07
N TYR A 42 0.71 -12.11 5.85
CA TYR A 42 1.47 -13.07 5.04
C TYR A 42 2.93 -12.70 4.84
N ARG A 43 3.25 -11.41 4.97
CA ARG A 43 4.59 -10.85 4.99
C ARG A 43 4.67 -9.70 5.97
N GLU A 44 5.89 -9.32 6.35
CA GLU A 44 6.14 -8.08 7.07
C GLU A 44 6.12 -6.88 6.10
N SER A 45 5.52 -5.78 6.55
CA SER A 45 5.52 -4.49 5.87
C SER A 45 5.75 -3.39 6.91
N VAL A 46 6.69 -2.50 6.63
CA VAL A 46 7.29 -1.66 7.70
C VAL A 46 6.89 -0.19 7.68
N ASP A 47 6.40 0.29 6.54
CA ASP A 47 6.06 1.69 6.31
C ASP A 47 4.54 1.92 6.41
N ILE A 48 4.10 3.15 6.61
CA ILE A 48 2.69 3.56 6.55
C ILE A 48 2.51 4.47 5.34
N ASP A 49 1.71 4.01 4.39
CA ASP A 49 1.41 4.75 3.16
C ASP A 49 -0.08 5.13 3.14
N PHE A 50 -0.35 6.40 2.90
CA PHE A 50 -1.66 6.92 2.55
C PHE A 50 -1.61 7.48 1.12
N LEU A 51 -2.77 7.50 0.45
CA LEU A 51 -2.90 8.09 -0.87
C LEU A 51 -4.05 9.10 -0.87
N VAL A 52 -3.85 10.19 -1.60
CA VAL A 52 -4.85 11.23 -1.88
C VAL A 52 -4.80 11.53 -3.37
N SER A 53 -5.90 11.34 -4.09
CA SER A 53 -5.99 11.74 -5.50
C SER A 53 -6.61 13.13 -5.70
N ASP A 54 -7.39 13.62 -4.74
CA ASP A 54 -8.00 14.94 -4.83
C ASP A 54 -6.98 16.06 -4.54
N ALA A 55 -6.92 17.05 -5.43
CA ALA A 55 -5.97 18.14 -5.32
C ALA A 55 -6.31 19.10 -4.17
N ALA A 56 -7.60 19.31 -3.87
CA ALA A 56 -8.03 20.17 -2.77
C ALA A 56 -7.71 19.51 -1.42
N GLY A 57 -8.07 18.23 -1.24
CA GLY A 57 -7.73 17.43 -0.08
C GLY A 57 -6.22 17.38 0.17
N TYR A 58 -5.40 17.16 -0.86
CA TYR A 58 -3.94 17.20 -0.70
C TYR A 58 -3.42 18.57 -0.26
N ARG A 59 -3.95 19.66 -0.82
CA ARG A 59 -3.56 21.02 -0.45
C ARG A 59 -3.89 21.32 1.02
N GLU A 60 -5.06 20.92 1.48
CA GLU A 60 -5.51 21.11 2.86
C GLU A 60 -4.65 20.30 3.84
N LEU A 61 -4.40 19.02 3.54
CA LEU A 61 -3.48 18.20 4.33
C LEU A 61 -2.08 18.78 4.36
N ARG A 62 -1.58 19.30 3.23
CA ARG A 62 -0.28 19.97 3.20
C ARG A 62 -0.25 21.14 4.18
N GLN A 63 -1.24 22.02 4.13
CA GLN A 63 -1.32 23.17 5.03
C GLN A 63 -1.41 22.74 6.51
N LEU A 64 -2.26 21.75 6.80
CA LEU A 64 -2.49 21.25 8.15
C LEU A 64 -1.24 20.59 8.75
N LEU A 65 -0.57 19.74 7.97
CA LEU A 65 0.51 18.87 8.45
C LEU A 65 1.89 19.52 8.41
N THR A 66 2.07 20.66 7.71
CA THR A 66 3.34 21.42 7.77
C THR A 66 3.37 22.48 8.87
N GLY A 67 2.31 22.59 9.68
CA GLY A 67 2.29 23.44 10.86
C GLY A 67 3.09 22.85 12.04
N PRO A 68 3.22 23.59 13.17
CA PRO A 68 4.00 23.16 14.33
C PRO A 68 3.56 21.83 14.95
N ALA A 69 2.27 21.48 14.84
CA ALA A 69 1.74 20.20 15.32
C ALA A 69 2.15 19.01 14.44
N GLY A 70 2.56 19.24 13.18
CA GLY A 70 2.92 18.19 12.25
C GLY A 70 1.81 17.16 12.06
N LEU A 71 2.16 15.87 12.16
CA LEU A 71 1.19 14.77 12.10
C LEU A 71 0.20 14.76 13.26
N ASN A 72 0.53 15.39 14.40
CA ASN A 72 -0.37 15.45 15.55
C ASN A 72 -1.61 16.34 15.28
N ALA A 73 -1.62 17.10 14.18
CA ALA A 73 -2.78 17.89 13.75
C ALA A 73 -3.97 17.04 13.25
N VAL A 74 -3.75 15.76 12.94
CA VAL A 74 -4.78 14.81 12.48
C VAL A 74 -4.95 13.65 13.46
N MET A 75 -4.69 13.90 14.75
CA MET A 75 -4.93 12.92 15.80
C MET A 75 -6.34 13.03 16.35
N ARG A 76 -6.93 11.87 16.69
CA ARG A 76 -8.24 11.85 17.31
C ARG A 76 -8.19 12.51 18.70
N PRO A 77 -9.29 13.15 19.15
CA PRO A 77 -9.36 13.71 20.49
C PRO A 77 -8.99 12.70 21.58
N GLY A 78 -8.13 13.11 22.52
CA GLY A 78 -7.71 12.31 23.67
C GLY A 78 -6.66 11.22 23.37
N ALA A 79 -6.17 11.08 22.14
CA ALA A 79 -5.01 10.23 21.86
C ALA A 79 -3.72 10.86 22.38
N GLN A 80 -2.80 10.03 22.87
CA GLN A 80 -1.46 10.48 23.23
C GLN A 80 -0.69 10.92 21.99
N PRO A 81 -0.06 12.11 21.97
CA PRO A 81 0.65 12.62 20.81
C PRO A 81 1.68 11.62 20.26
N LEU A 82 1.76 11.52 18.93
CA LEU A 82 2.80 10.74 18.29
C LEU A 82 4.14 11.45 18.43
N THR A 83 5.18 10.68 18.76
CA THR A 83 6.56 11.16 18.75
C THR A 83 7.05 11.21 17.32
N MET A 84 7.33 12.40 16.78
CA MET A 84 7.90 12.58 15.45
C MET A 84 9.43 12.65 15.54
N LEU A 85 10.13 11.83 14.76
CA LEU A 85 11.60 11.85 14.68
C LEU A 85 12.14 12.92 13.72
N ARG A 86 11.25 13.54 12.94
CA ARG A 86 11.53 14.70 12.08
C ARG A 86 10.24 15.43 11.74
N GLU A 87 10.37 16.68 11.35
CA GLU A 87 9.24 17.46 10.82
C GLU A 87 8.66 16.84 9.54
N VAL A 88 7.39 17.14 9.27
CA VAL A 88 6.74 16.75 8.02
C VAL A 88 7.35 17.54 6.87
N ARG A 89 7.93 16.82 5.92
CA ARG A 89 8.42 17.40 4.66
C ARG A 89 7.35 17.26 3.60
N ALA A 90 7.15 18.33 2.82
CA ALA A 90 6.12 18.39 1.81
C ALA A 90 6.68 18.81 0.45
N ASP A 91 6.43 18.01 -0.59
CA ASP A 91 6.79 18.32 -1.97
C ASP A 91 5.58 18.14 -2.91
N GLN A 92 5.79 18.19 -4.22
CA GLN A 92 4.71 18.05 -5.20
C GLN A 92 4.10 16.64 -5.24
N TYR A 93 4.81 15.63 -4.73
CA TYR A 93 4.47 14.21 -4.79
C TYR A 93 3.93 13.66 -3.47
N GLY A 94 4.24 14.27 -2.33
CA GLY A 94 3.71 13.80 -1.06
C GLY A 94 4.20 14.54 0.18
N LEU A 95 3.68 14.06 1.31
CA LEU A 95 4.03 14.47 2.67
C LEU A 95 4.74 13.31 3.36
N ARG A 96 5.90 13.56 3.97
CA ARG A 96 6.74 12.50 4.55
C ARG A 96 7.27 12.87 5.92
N THR A 97 7.18 11.92 6.85
CA THR A 97 7.80 12.02 8.16
C THR A 97 8.22 10.63 8.67
N VAL A 98 8.78 10.57 9.87
CA VAL A 98 9.00 9.33 10.61
C VAL A 98 8.43 9.51 12.01
N VAL A 99 7.59 8.58 12.41
CA VAL A 99 7.06 8.49 13.77
C VAL A 99 7.79 7.40 14.54
N GLN A 100 7.89 7.55 15.85
CA GLN A 100 8.42 6.54 16.76
C GLN A 100 7.27 5.88 17.51
N MET A 101 7.29 4.55 17.56
CA MET A 101 6.40 3.75 18.40
C MET A 101 7.21 2.63 19.05
N ASP A 102 7.13 2.50 20.38
CA ASP A 102 7.92 1.53 21.16
C ASP A 102 9.42 1.52 20.81
N GLY A 103 10.01 2.71 20.64
CA GLY A 103 11.43 2.88 20.28
C GLY A 103 11.78 2.54 18.83
N GLN A 104 10.81 2.15 18.01
CA GLN A 104 11.02 1.82 16.59
C GLN A 104 10.55 2.95 15.67
N ALA A 105 11.36 3.25 14.67
CA ALA A 105 11.03 4.23 13.63
C ALA A 105 10.10 3.61 12.57
N ILE A 106 9.01 4.31 12.25
CA ILE A 106 8.05 3.94 11.20
C ILE A 106 7.98 5.10 10.21
N LYS A 107 8.31 4.83 8.95
CA LYS A 107 8.13 5.84 7.90
C LYS A 107 6.64 6.05 7.66
N PHE A 108 6.26 7.31 7.53
CA PHE A 108 4.89 7.71 7.26
C PHE A 108 4.88 8.60 6.02
N GLU A 109 4.06 8.22 5.04
CA GLU A 109 3.94 8.92 3.76
C GLU A 109 2.47 9.12 3.41
N ILE A 110 2.13 10.33 2.95
CA ILE A 110 0.89 10.60 2.19
C ILE A 110 1.31 10.93 0.76
N VAL A 111 1.03 10.01 -0.15
CA VAL A 111 1.32 10.16 -1.58
C VAL A 111 0.19 10.92 -2.27
N ARG A 112 0.54 11.92 -3.06
CA ARG A 112 -0.37 12.55 -4.01
C ARG A 112 -0.49 11.67 -5.26
N GLU A 113 -1.57 10.92 -5.35
CA GLU A 113 -1.85 10.02 -6.48
C GLU A 113 -2.48 10.78 -7.65
N ALA A 114 -1.65 11.23 -8.58
CA ALA A 114 -2.11 12.00 -9.73
C ALA A 114 -2.46 11.14 -10.96
N ARG A 115 -2.20 9.81 -10.93
CA ARG A 115 -2.34 8.94 -12.10
C ARG A 115 -3.76 8.39 -12.24
N ILE A 116 -4.46 8.19 -11.13
CA ILE A 116 -5.79 7.60 -11.07
C ILE A 116 -6.67 8.33 -10.06
N ALA A 117 -7.96 8.42 -10.34
CA ALA A 117 -8.94 8.79 -9.32
C ALA A 117 -9.20 7.60 -8.39
N LEU A 118 -9.16 7.83 -7.08
CA LEU A 118 -9.47 6.81 -6.07
C LEU A 118 -10.98 6.74 -5.85
N GLU A 119 -11.52 5.53 -5.72
CA GLU A 119 -12.93 5.33 -5.40
C GLU A 119 -13.20 5.59 -3.91
N ALA A 120 -14.42 6.03 -3.61
CA ALA A 120 -14.85 6.17 -2.22
C ALA A 120 -14.81 4.81 -1.52
N PRO A 121 -14.20 4.71 -0.33
CA PRO A 121 -14.12 3.45 0.41
C PRO A 121 -15.50 2.99 0.88
N GLY A 122 -15.74 1.68 0.84
CA GLY A 122 -16.93 1.08 1.44
C GLY A 122 -16.84 0.97 2.96
N PRO A 123 -17.93 0.57 3.65
CA PRO A 123 -17.91 0.35 5.10
C PRO A 123 -16.87 -0.66 5.57
N ASP A 124 -16.56 -1.66 4.73
CA ASP A 124 -15.58 -2.72 5.02
C ASP A 124 -14.13 -2.35 4.63
N ASP A 125 -13.92 -1.18 4.01
CA ASP A 125 -12.60 -0.67 3.65
C ASP A 125 -12.04 0.16 4.81
N VAL A 126 -11.84 -0.52 5.94
CA VAL A 126 -11.34 0.08 7.19
C VAL A 126 -10.30 -0.83 7.85
N VAL A 127 -9.21 -0.24 8.35
CA VAL A 127 -8.22 -0.89 9.22
C VAL A 127 -7.94 0.05 10.40
N CYS A 128 -8.06 -0.45 11.63
CA CYS A 128 -7.78 0.34 12.84
C CYS A 128 -8.57 1.66 12.95
N GLY A 129 -9.80 1.71 12.42
CA GLY A 129 -10.62 2.93 12.40
C GLY A 129 -10.27 3.91 11.27
N ILE A 130 -9.33 3.55 10.39
CA ILE A 130 -8.88 4.37 9.27
C ILE A 130 -9.42 3.81 7.97
N ALA A 131 -10.00 4.68 7.14
CA ALA A 131 -10.46 4.32 5.81
C ALA A 131 -9.28 3.88 4.92
N THR A 132 -9.43 2.77 4.21
CA THR A 132 -8.41 2.25 3.31
C THR A 132 -8.76 2.52 1.85
N LEU A 133 -7.80 2.39 0.96
CA LEU A 133 -8.09 2.19 -0.46
C LEU A 133 -9.05 1.00 -0.66
N THR A 134 -9.92 1.12 -1.66
CA THR A 134 -10.76 -0.01 -2.08
C THR A 134 -9.88 -1.17 -2.56
N ARG A 135 -10.43 -2.39 -2.60
CA ARG A 135 -9.71 -3.54 -3.19
C ARG A 135 -9.33 -3.30 -4.66
N LEU A 136 -10.15 -2.54 -5.40
CA LEU A 136 -9.84 -2.14 -6.77
C LEU A 136 -8.60 -1.24 -6.81
N ASP A 137 -8.54 -0.22 -5.95
CA ASP A 137 -7.46 0.77 -5.95
C ASP A 137 -6.17 0.24 -5.35
N LEU A 138 -6.24 -0.66 -4.37
CA LEU A 138 -5.08 -1.43 -3.90
C LEU A 138 -4.46 -2.24 -5.04
N ALA A 139 -5.28 -2.94 -5.84
CA ALA A 139 -4.76 -3.70 -6.97
C ALA A 139 -4.24 -2.80 -8.10
N THR A 140 -4.96 -1.71 -8.39
CA THR A 140 -4.57 -0.74 -9.42
C THR A 140 -3.24 -0.09 -9.07
N SER A 141 -3.07 0.40 -7.84
CA SER A 141 -1.80 0.98 -7.36
C SER A 141 -0.65 -0.03 -7.40
N LYS A 142 -0.90 -1.31 -7.09
CA LYS A 142 0.12 -2.37 -7.22
C LYS A 142 0.50 -2.68 -8.65
N LEU A 143 -0.44 -2.65 -9.58
CA LEU A 143 -0.16 -2.79 -11.01
C LEU A 143 0.70 -1.64 -11.54
N LEU A 144 0.39 -0.40 -11.15
CA LEU A 144 1.19 0.78 -11.51
C LEU A 144 2.59 0.71 -10.92
N ALA A 145 2.69 0.43 -9.60
CA ALA A 145 3.99 0.27 -8.94
C ALA A 145 4.81 -0.86 -9.59
N ASN A 146 4.20 -2.00 -9.92
CA ASN A 146 4.90 -3.06 -10.64
C ASN A 146 5.43 -2.58 -12.00
N SER A 147 4.64 -1.84 -12.77
CA SER A 147 5.09 -1.29 -14.06
C SER A 147 6.27 -0.33 -13.89
N ASP A 148 6.27 0.48 -12.82
CA ASP A 148 7.36 1.42 -12.52
C ASP A 148 8.68 0.71 -12.18
N ARG A 149 8.64 -0.42 -11.46
CA ARG A 149 9.85 -0.95 -10.79
C ARG A 149 10.01 -2.48 -10.78
N GLN A 150 9.31 -3.24 -11.62
CA GLN A 150 9.44 -4.72 -11.64
C GLN A 150 10.87 -5.21 -11.89
N ALA A 151 11.67 -4.43 -12.60
CA ALA A 151 13.06 -4.76 -12.90
C ALA A 151 14.00 -4.56 -11.71
N ASP A 152 13.60 -3.78 -10.69
CA ASP A 152 14.43 -3.49 -9.52
C ASP A 152 14.45 -4.65 -8.51
N ASP A 153 15.64 -5.24 -8.32
CA ASP A 153 15.89 -6.29 -7.33
C ASP A 153 15.62 -5.82 -5.89
N GLY A 154 15.84 -4.54 -5.60
CA GLY A 154 15.63 -3.96 -4.27
C GLY A 154 14.17 -3.93 -3.82
N VAL A 155 13.24 -4.13 -4.75
CA VAL A 155 11.80 -4.20 -4.48
C VAL A 155 11.35 -5.63 -4.13
N PHE A 156 12.19 -6.63 -4.38
CA PHE A 156 11.92 -8.04 -4.09
C PHE A 156 10.59 -8.54 -4.68
N SER A 157 10.19 -8.02 -5.85
CA SER A 157 8.93 -8.36 -6.52
C SER A 157 7.67 -8.21 -5.64
N ARG A 158 7.74 -7.39 -4.58
CA ARG A 158 6.67 -7.26 -3.58
C ARG A 158 5.34 -6.83 -4.17
N ASP A 159 5.34 -6.07 -5.26
CA ASP A 159 4.10 -5.58 -5.86
C ASP A 159 3.27 -6.71 -6.52
N VAL A 160 3.92 -7.64 -7.22
CA VAL A 160 3.24 -8.83 -7.76
C VAL A 160 2.85 -9.79 -6.65
N ILE A 161 3.69 -9.95 -5.64
CA ILE A 161 3.39 -10.81 -4.48
C ILE A 161 2.17 -10.26 -3.74
N ASP A 162 2.10 -8.95 -3.49
CA ASP A 162 0.94 -8.31 -2.88
C ASP A 162 -0.31 -8.51 -3.72
N LEU A 163 -0.23 -8.27 -5.03
CA LEU A 163 -1.35 -8.48 -5.95
C LEU A 163 -1.85 -9.94 -5.93
N ALA A 164 -0.94 -10.91 -5.83
CA ALA A 164 -1.27 -12.33 -5.74
C ALA A 164 -1.93 -12.69 -4.40
N MET A 165 -1.47 -12.08 -3.31
CA MET A 165 -1.94 -12.35 -1.95
C MET A 165 -3.28 -11.70 -1.63
N MET A 166 -3.68 -10.68 -2.39
CA MET A 166 -5.04 -10.13 -2.34
C MET A 166 -6.13 -11.12 -2.77
N ASP A 167 -5.76 -12.18 -3.51
CA ASP A 167 -6.65 -13.27 -3.96
C ASP A 167 -7.94 -12.79 -4.63
N LEU A 168 -7.81 -11.76 -5.47
CA LEU A 168 -8.95 -11.10 -6.09
C LEU A 168 -9.67 -12.00 -7.10
N ARG A 169 -11.00 -11.89 -7.13
CA ARG A 169 -11.80 -12.49 -8.20
C ARG A 169 -11.40 -11.91 -9.55
N LEU A 170 -11.33 -12.76 -10.58
CA LEU A 170 -10.88 -12.38 -11.91
C LEU A 170 -11.58 -11.14 -12.51
N PRO A 171 -12.92 -10.95 -12.36
CA PRO A 171 -13.56 -9.73 -12.86
C PRO A 171 -13.00 -8.45 -12.22
N LEU A 172 -12.78 -8.43 -10.91
CA LEU A 172 -12.24 -7.26 -10.20
C LEU A 172 -10.78 -7.01 -10.59
N LEU A 173 -9.97 -8.06 -10.71
CA LEU A 173 -8.59 -7.95 -11.17
C LEU A 173 -8.50 -7.42 -12.62
N ARG A 174 -9.46 -7.78 -13.49
CA ARG A 174 -9.57 -7.22 -14.84
C ARG A 174 -9.92 -5.74 -14.80
N THR A 175 -10.87 -5.32 -13.96
CA THR A 175 -11.19 -3.90 -13.77
C THR A 175 -9.97 -3.11 -13.28
N ALA A 176 -9.20 -3.66 -12.32
CA ALA A 176 -7.97 -3.04 -11.84
C ALA A 176 -6.93 -2.89 -12.96
N LEU A 177 -6.77 -3.92 -13.79
CA LEU A 177 -5.89 -3.87 -14.96
C LEU A 177 -6.34 -2.81 -15.96
N THR A 178 -7.63 -2.74 -16.29
CA THR A 178 -8.18 -1.71 -17.17
C THR A 178 -7.92 -0.30 -16.61
N LYS A 179 -8.16 -0.09 -15.31
CA LYS A 179 -7.93 1.20 -14.65
C LYS A 179 -6.45 1.59 -14.67
N ALA A 180 -5.54 0.65 -14.39
CA ALA A 180 -4.11 0.91 -14.49
C ALA A 180 -3.65 1.17 -15.94
N THR A 181 -4.22 0.44 -16.91
CA THR A 181 -3.95 0.63 -18.34
C THR A 181 -4.45 1.98 -18.85
N GLN A 182 -5.49 2.58 -18.28
CA GLN A 182 -5.88 3.94 -18.62
C GLN A 182 -4.78 4.96 -18.28
N ALA A 183 -4.05 4.74 -17.18
CA ALA A 183 -2.96 5.63 -16.77
C ALA A 183 -1.66 5.37 -17.55
N TYR A 184 -1.24 4.10 -17.67
CA TYR A 184 0.10 3.73 -18.16
C TYR A 184 0.09 3.01 -19.52
N GLY A 185 -1.09 2.86 -20.14
CA GLY A 185 -1.26 2.15 -21.39
C GLY A 185 -1.00 0.63 -21.30
N PRO A 186 -0.74 -0.03 -22.43
CA PRO A 186 -0.60 -1.48 -22.49
C PRO A 186 0.68 -2.02 -21.80
N ALA A 187 1.56 -1.14 -21.32
CA ALA A 187 2.76 -1.53 -20.59
C ALA A 187 2.43 -2.33 -19.32
N VAL A 188 1.36 -1.96 -18.62
CA VAL A 188 0.95 -2.61 -17.36
C VAL A 188 0.82 -4.13 -17.49
N ALA A 189 0.15 -4.60 -18.54
CA ALA A 189 -0.01 -6.03 -18.79
C ALA A 189 1.32 -6.70 -19.14
N ARG A 190 2.15 -6.06 -19.97
CA ARG A 190 3.48 -6.59 -20.35
C ARG A 190 4.41 -6.70 -19.15
N ASP A 191 4.42 -5.69 -18.29
CA ASP A 191 5.30 -5.65 -17.13
C ASP A 191 4.82 -6.57 -16.00
N LEU A 192 3.51 -6.82 -15.90
CA LEU A 192 2.99 -7.91 -15.07
C LEU A 192 3.47 -9.27 -15.57
N THR A 193 3.43 -9.53 -16.88
CA THR A 193 3.96 -10.75 -17.49
C THR A 193 5.44 -10.94 -17.14
N LYS A 194 6.27 -9.92 -17.41
CA LYS A 194 7.72 -9.96 -17.11
C LYS A 194 7.99 -10.26 -15.64
N ALA A 195 7.24 -9.64 -14.73
CA ALA A 195 7.43 -9.85 -13.31
C ALA A 195 7.07 -11.28 -12.87
N ILE A 196 6.01 -11.87 -13.45
CA ILE A 196 5.64 -13.28 -13.21
C ILE A 196 6.68 -14.23 -13.80
N ASP A 197 7.12 -13.99 -15.05
CA ASP A 197 8.14 -14.81 -15.73
C ASP A 197 9.45 -14.81 -14.93
N ARG A 198 9.87 -13.63 -14.45
CA ARG A 198 11.05 -13.47 -13.62
C ARG A 198 11.00 -14.28 -12.32
N LEU A 199 9.83 -14.33 -11.66
CA LEU A 199 9.62 -15.16 -10.47
C LEU A 199 9.66 -16.67 -10.77
N GLN A 200 9.36 -17.06 -12.02
CA GLN A 200 9.38 -18.44 -12.49
C GLN A 200 10.79 -18.91 -12.89
N GLU A 201 11.47 -18.08 -13.68
CA GLU A 201 12.67 -18.45 -14.43
C GLU A 201 13.95 -18.21 -13.64
N ARG A 202 13.96 -17.19 -12.77
CA ARG A 202 15.14 -16.88 -11.97
C ARG A 202 15.24 -17.82 -10.78
N GLN A 203 16.15 -18.79 -10.89
CA GLN A 203 16.40 -19.78 -9.83
C GLN A 203 16.65 -19.10 -8.47
N GLY A 204 15.91 -19.55 -7.45
CA GLY A 204 16.03 -19.06 -6.07
C GLY A 204 15.49 -17.64 -5.82
N TRP A 205 14.97 -16.93 -6.83
CA TRP A 205 14.50 -15.56 -6.64
C TRP A 205 13.28 -15.48 -5.71
N LEU A 206 12.28 -16.33 -5.92
CA LEU A 206 11.09 -16.35 -5.07
C LEU A 206 11.44 -16.64 -3.60
N ASP A 207 12.39 -17.53 -3.34
CA ASP A 207 12.86 -17.83 -1.97
C ASP A 207 13.49 -16.59 -1.32
N ARG A 208 14.32 -15.85 -2.07
CA ARG A 208 14.90 -14.58 -1.61
C ARG A 208 13.84 -13.54 -1.31
N CYS A 209 12.82 -13.40 -2.16
CA CYS A 209 11.69 -12.50 -1.92
C CYS A 209 10.95 -12.86 -0.63
N MET A 210 10.67 -14.15 -0.42
CA MET A 210 9.99 -14.65 0.78
C MET A 210 10.81 -14.39 2.05
N GLN A 211 12.13 -14.63 1.99
CA GLN A 211 13.03 -14.37 3.11
C GLN A 211 13.09 -12.88 3.45
N ALA A 212 13.28 -12.02 2.43
CA ALA A 212 13.38 -10.57 2.60
C ALA A 212 12.12 -9.94 3.22
N MET A 213 10.96 -10.57 3.03
CA MET A 213 9.68 -10.09 3.57
C MET A 213 9.16 -10.94 4.74
N ALA A 214 10.01 -11.80 5.33
CA ALA A 214 9.67 -12.65 6.48
C ALA A 214 8.38 -13.47 6.28
N MET A 215 8.20 -14.07 5.11
CA MET A 215 7.05 -14.90 4.77
C MET A 215 7.24 -16.33 5.31
N THR A 216 6.17 -16.90 5.89
CA THR A 216 6.20 -18.25 6.50
C THR A 216 5.39 -19.29 5.72
N MET A 217 4.62 -18.86 4.72
CA MET A 217 3.80 -19.77 3.91
C MET A 217 4.64 -20.65 2.99
N PRO A 218 4.15 -21.84 2.57
CA PRO A 218 4.88 -22.67 1.62
C PRO A 218 5.05 -21.97 0.26
N LYS A 219 6.27 -22.02 -0.30
CA LYS A 219 6.60 -21.46 -1.63
C LYS A 219 5.66 -21.93 -2.73
N ALA A 220 5.27 -23.20 -2.71
CA ALA A 220 4.36 -23.76 -3.71
C ALA A 220 2.97 -23.08 -3.69
N VAL A 221 2.46 -22.72 -2.50
CA VAL A 221 1.17 -22.01 -2.35
C VAL A 221 1.29 -20.60 -2.89
N LEU A 222 2.37 -19.89 -2.54
CA LEU A 222 2.63 -18.55 -3.07
C LEU A 222 2.77 -18.57 -4.60
N TRP A 223 3.55 -19.50 -5.14
CA TRP A 223 3.72 -19.66 -6.58
C TRP A 223 2.39 -19.94 -7.28
N GLN A 224 1.53 -20.77 -6.70
CA GLN A 224 0.20 -21.04 -7.25
C GLN A 224 -0.66 -19.77 -7.34
N LYS A 225 -0.61 -18.90 -6.32
CA LYS A 225 -1.31 -17.60 -6.33
C LYS A 225 -0.74 -16.66 -7.39
N ILE A 226 0.59 -16.51 -7.46
CA ILE A 226 1.27 -15.70 -8.48
C ILE A 226 0.91 -16.18 -9.89
N ARG A 227 1.00 -17.48 -10.15
CA ARG A 227 0.67 -18.06 -11.46
C ARG A 227 -0.80 -17.84 -11.85
N THR A 228 -1.70 -17.78 -10.87
CA THR A 228 -3.13 -17.52 -11.10
C THR A 228 -3.38 -16.11 -11.66
N LEU A 229 -2.50 -15.14 -11.36
CA LEU A 229 -2.58 -13.79 -11.95
C LEU A 229 -2.53 -13.83 -13.47
N ARG A 230 -1.85 -14.80 -14.11
CA ARG A 230 -1.82 -14.93 -15.58
C ARG A 230 -3.20 -15.04 -16.22
N ARG A 231 -4.23 -15.44 -15.47
CA ARG A 231 -5.61 -15.48 -15.97
C ARG A 231 -6.13 -14.09 -16.38
N VAL A 232 -5.63 -13.01 -15.75
CA VAL A 232 -6.03 -11.64 -16.13
C VAL A 232 -5.47 -11.25 -17.51
N LEU A 233 -4.33 -11.82 -17.89
CA LEU A 233 -3.60 -11.52 -19.13
C LEU A 233 -4.16 -12.26 -20.35
N LYS A 234 -5.04 -13.24 -20.15
CA LYS A 234 -5.71 -13.93 -21.25
C LYS A 234 -6.82 -13.05 -21.80
N THR A 235 -6.68 -12.66 -23.07
CA THR A 235 -7.77 -12.10 -23.87
C THR A 235 -8.93 -13.09 -23.88
N ARG A 236 -10.16 -12.59 -23.72
CA ARG A 236 -11.35 -13.39 -24.04
C ARG A 236 -11.45 -13.56 -25.54
#